data_AF-A0A0A2DJS6-F1
#
_entry.id   AF-A0A0A2DJS6-F1
#
_cell.length_a   1.000
_cell.length_b   1.000
_cell.length_c   1.000
_cell.angle_alpha   90.00
_cell.angle_beta   90.00
_cell.angle_gamma   90.00
#
_symmetry.space_group_name_H-M   'P 1'
#
loop_
_entity.id
_entity.type
_entity.pdbx_description
1 polymer ?
#
loop_
_entity_poly.entity_id
_entity_poly.type
_entity_poly.pdbx_seq_one_letter_code
_entity_poly.pdbx_strand_id
1 'polypeptide(L)' 'MDARNREYAKRFWDELGIRKPSDPPTNLPALLDDLGVKGEPKAVQRAAVEKWLEDNEPIGALVVDLELDYGIVT' A
#
# COMPACT_ATOMS: atom_id res chain seq x y z
N MET A 1 25.06 6.07 -8.64
CA MET A 1 23.66 6.48 -8.41
C MET A 1 23.64 8.00 -8.26
N ASP A 2 23.32 8.69 -9.35
CA ASP A 2 23.44 10.16 -9.47
C ASP A 2 22.50 10.92 -8.54
N ALA A 3 22.90 12.12 -8.12
CA ALA A 3 22.16 12.98 -7.20
C ALA A 3 20.71 13.25 -7.66
N ARG A 4 20.49 13.31 -8.98
CA ARG A 4 19.16 13.47 -9.59
C ARG A 4 18.22 12.30 -9.31
N ASN A 5 18.71 11.06 -9.28
CA ASN A 5 17.88 9.89 -8.97
C ASN A 5 17.47 9.86 -7.50
N ARG A 6 18.31 10.38 -6.58
CA ARG A 6 17.96 10.47 -5.16
C ARG A 6 16.93 11.57 -4.91
N GLU A 7 17.04 12.69 -5.60
CA GLU A 7 16.07 13.78 -5.48
C GLU A 7 14.71 13.41 -6.10
N TYR A 8 14.72 12.69 -7.22
CA TYR A 8 13.50 12.14 -7.83
C TYR A 8 12.86 11.08 -6.92
N ALA A 9 13.64 10.15 -6.37
CA ALA A 9 13.14 9.18 -5.41
C ALA A 9 12.59 9.89 -4.16
N LYS A 10 13.29 10.90 -3.62
CA LYS A 10 12.81 11.64 -2.46
C LYS A 10 11.51 12.39 -2.74
N ARG A 11 11.35 13.06 -3.89
CA ARG A 11 10.10 13.72 -4.27
C ARG A 11 8.97 12.72 -4.50
N PHE A 12 9.25 11.60 -5.15
CA PHE A 12 8.31 10.50 -5.32
C PHE A 12 7.86 9.93 -3.97
N TRP A 13 8.79 9.74 -3.03
CA TRP A 13 8.47 9.29 -1.67
C TRP A 13 7.80 10.37 -0.80
N ASP A 14 8.12 11.65 -0.98
CA ASP A 14 7.46 12.77 -0.28
C ASP A 14 6.02 12.98 -0.82
N GLU A 15 5.79 12.81 -2.13
CA GLU A 15 4.45 12.83 -2.74
C GLU A 15 3.61 11.60 -2.32
N LEU A 16 4.23 10.43 -2.22
CA LEU A 16 3.60 9.24 -1.60
C LEU A 16 3.36 9.42 -0.10
N GLY A 17 4.17 10.24 0.57
CA GLY A 17 4.10 10.52 2.01
C GLY A 17 2.94 11.42 2.42
N ILE A 18 2.36 12.19 1.50
CA ILE A 18 1.17 13.02 1.73
C ILE A 18 0.02 12.49 0.86
N ARG A 19 -0.31 11.21 1.04
CA ARG A 19 -1.55 10.68 0.49
C ARG A 19 -2.73 11.40 1.17
N LYS A 20 -3.63 12.00 0.39
CA LYS A 20 -4.88 12.50 0.96
C LYS A 20 -5.75 11.28 1.33
N PRO A 21 -6.58 11.37 2.39
CA PRO A 21 -7.47 10.26 2.76
C PRO A 21 -8.39 9.75 1.64
N SER A 22 -8.60 10.57 0.61
CA SER A 22 -9.42 10.28 -0.57
C SER A 22 -8.69 9.53 -1.68
N ASP A 23 -7.36 9.54 -1.71
CA ASP A 23 -6.59 8.88 -2.76
C ASP A 23 -6.54 7.37 -2.49
N PRO A 24 -6.50 6.49 -3.50
CA PRO A 24 -6.38 5.05 -3.30
C PRO A 24 -5.01 4.63 -2.74
N PRO A 25 -4.93 3.51 -1.99
CA PRO A 25 -3.68 3.04 -1.40
C PRO A 25 -2.74 2.53 -2.48
N THR A 26 -1.51 3.02 -2.46
CA THR A 26 -0.48 2.67 -3.45
C THR A 26 0.51 1.62 -2.96
N ASN A 27 0.47 1.26 -1.67
CA ASN A 27 1.29 0.22 -1.05
C ASN A 27 0.57 -0.38 0.17
N LEU A 28 1.02 -1.55 0.61
CA LEU A 28 0.37 -2.29 1.69
C LEU A 28 0.38 -1.56 3.04
N PRO A 29 1.49 -0.95 3.52
CA PRO A 29 1.48 -0.22 4.78
C PRO A 29 0.45 0.91 4.83
N ALA A 30 0.21 1.61 3.71
CA ALA A 30 -0.81 2.64 3.61
C ALA A 30 -2.23 2.05 3.68
N LEU A 31 -2.47 0.92 3.00
CA LEU A 31 -3.76 0.22 3.10
C LEU A 31 -4.06 -0.24 4.52
N LEU A 32 -3.08 -0.83 5.22
CA LEU A 32 -3.28 -1.29 6.60
C LEU A 32 -3.53 -0.15 7.59
N ASP A 33 -2.94 1.02 7.34
CA ASP A 33 -3.19 2.25 8.10
C ASP A 33 -4.62 2.74 7.87
N ASP A 34 -5.09 2.80 6.63
CA ASP A 34 -6.47 3.19 6.29
C ASP A 34 -7.52 2.24 6.89
N LEU A 35 -7.23 0.94 6.87
CA LEU A 35 -8.10 -0.09 7.43
C LEU A 35 -8.03 -0.13 8.97
N GLY A 36 -7.10 0.61 9.59
CA GLY A 36 -6.92 0.65 11.05
C GLY A 36 -6.44 -0.67 11.65
N VAL A 37 -5.87 -1.57 10.85
CA VAL A 37 -5.40 -2.90 11.28
C VAL A 37 -3.86 -3.00 11.32
N LYS A 38 -3.17 -1.87 11.17
CA LYS A 38 -1.72 -1.81 11.26
C LYS A 38 -1.26 -2.19 12.67
N GLY A 39 -0.45 -3.24 12.76
CA GLY A 39 0.03 -3.81 14.02
C GLY A 39 -0.81 -4.97 14.55
N GLU A 40 -1.97 -5.25 13.93
CA GLU A 40 -2.76 -6.45 14.23
C GLU A 40 -2.07 -7.73 13.72
N PRO A 41 -2.46 -8.93 14.19
CA PRO A 41 -1.95 -10.18 13.67
C PRO A 41 -2.14 -10.30 12.15
N LYS A 42 -1.19 -10.96 11.46
CA LYS A 42 -1.19 -11.10 9.99
C LYS A 42 -2.49 -11.67 9.43
N ALA A 43 -3.15 -12.57 10.16
CA ALA A 43 -4.45 -13.14 9.77
C ALA A 43 -5.57 -12.09 9.77
N VAL A 44 -5.58 -11.17 10.74
CA VAL A 44 -6.56 -10.07 10.84
C VAL A 44 -6.32 -9.05 9.72
N GLN A 45 -5.06 -8.69 9.50
CA GLN A 45 -4.68 -7.81 8.39
C GLN A 45 -5.11 -8.38 7.04
N ARG A 46 -4.82 -9.67 6.81
CA ARG A 46 -5.18 -10.37 5.58
C ARG A 46 -6.70 -10.36 5.34
N ALA A 47 -7.50 -10.71 6.36
CA ALA A 47 -8.95 -10.72 6.22
C ALA A 47 -9.53 -9.31 5.92
N ALA A 48 -8.95 -8.27 6.52
CA ALA A 48 -9.36 -6.90 6.25
C ALA A 48 -9.01 -6.46 4.82
N VAL A 49 -7.82 -6.86 4.33
CA VAL A 49 -7.37 -6.61 2.96
C VAL A 49 -8.24 -7.36 1.95
N GLU A 50 -8.52 -8.66 2.16
CA GLU A 50 -9.39 -9.46 1.30
C GLU A 50 -10.79 -8.84 1.19
N LYS A 51 -11.35 -8.37 2.31
CA LYS A 51 -12.62 -7.66 2.31
C LYS A 51 -12.56 -6.34 1.55
N TRP A 52 -11.48 -5.57 1.68
CA TRP A 52 -11.31 -4.32 0.94
C TRP A 52 -11.27 -4.55 -0.57
N LEU A 53 -10.66 -5.65 -1.02
CA LEU A 53 -10.56 -6.04 -2.42
C LEU A 53 -11.89 -6.47 -3.05
N GLU A 54 -12.92 -6.78 -2.26
CA GLU A 54 -14.27 -7.07 -2.80
C GLU A 54 -14.89 -5.83 -3.48
N ASP A 55 -14.58 -4.64 -2.97
CA ASP A 55 -15.15 -3.37 -3.42
C ASP A 55 -14.13 -2.47 -4.15
N ASN A 56 -12.84 -2.82 -4.16
CA ASN A 56 -11.76 -1.95 -4.64
C ASN A 56 -10.73 -2.71 -5.48
N GLU A 57 -10.20 -2.05 -6.51
CA GLU A 57 -9.09 -2.55 -7.32
C GLU A 57 -7.75 -1.99 -6.82
N PRO A 58 -6.77 -2.83 -6.45
CA PRO A 58 -5.47 -2.37 -6.00
C PRO A 58 -4.66 -1.81 -7.18
N ILE A 59 -3.84 -0.80 -6.92
CA ILE A 59 -3.03 -0.15 -7.95
C ILE A 59 -1.56 0.00 -7.53
N GLY A 60 -0.69 0.17 -8.53
CA GLY A 60 0.72 0.50 -8.29
C GLY A 60 1.47 -0.59 -7.52
N ALA A 61 2.22 -0.20 -6.49
CA ALA A 61 3.03 -1.14 -5.71
C ALA A 61 2.17 -2.07 -4.82
N LEU A 62 0.93 -1.69 -4.51
CA LEU A 62 0.02 -2.50 -3.70
C LEU A 62 -0.24 -3.87 -4.34
N VAL A 63 -0.38 -3.95 -5.67
CA VAL A 63 -0.58 -5.22 -6.38
C VAL A 63 0.57 -6.20 -6.07
N VAL A 64 1.81 -5.70 -6.14
CA VAL A 64 3.01 -6.49 -5.88
C VAL A 64 3.13 -6.87 -4.42
N ASP A 65 2.84 -5.94 -3.50
CA ASP A 65 2.87 -6.20 -2.06
C ASP A 65 1.84 -7.28 -1.67
N LEU A 66 0.63 -7.25 -2.25
CA LEU A 66 -0.42 -8.25 -1.98
C LEU A 66 -0.01 -9.66 -2.42
N GLU A 67 0.64 -9.78 -3.56
CA GLU A 67 1.17 -11.04 -4.06
C GLU A 67 2.30 -11.55 -3.15
N LEU A 68 3.30 -10.71 -2.83
CA LEU A 68 4.48 -11.11 -2.08
C LEU A 68 4.19 -11.39 -0.60
N ASP A 69 3.40 -10.55 0.06
CA ASP A 69 3.18 -10.63 1.51
C ASP A 69 2.00 -11.52 1.89
N TYR A 70 0.97 -11.61 1.04
CA TYR A 70 -0.23 -12.40 1.35
C TYR A 70 -0.52 -13.53 0.36
N GLY A 71 0.18 -13.59 -0.78
CA GLY A 71 -0.14 -14.55 -1.83
C GLY A 71 -1.51 -14.29 -2.45
N ILE A 72 -1.99 -13.05 -2.38
CA ILE A 72 -3.27 -12.64 -2.98
C ILE A 72 -2.97 -12.18 -4.40
N VAL A 73 -3.51 -12.91 -5.38
CA VAL A 73 -3.45 -12.54 -6.79
C VAL A 73 -4.76 -11.86 -7.14
N THR A 74 -4.68 -10.59 -7.51
CA THR A 74 -5.83 -9.71 -7.79
C THR A 74 -6.02 -9.49 -9.27
#